data_AF-A0A2V7FN43-F1
#
_entry.id   AF-A0A2V7FN43-F1
#
_cell.length_a   1.000
_cell.length_b   1.000
_cell.length_c   1.000
_cell.angle_alpha   90.00
_cell.angle_beta   90.00
_cell.angle_gamma   90.00
#
_symmetry.space_group_name_H-M   'P 1'
#
loop_
_entity.id
_entity.type
_entity.pdbx_description
1 polymer ?
#
loop_
_entity_poly.entity_id
_entity_poly.type
_entity_poly.pdbx_seq_one_letter_code
_entity_poly.pdbx_strand_id
1 'polypeptide(L)'
;MSAINRRKAVQILATVPLAAALRWPPESVREAAARTRDALARAAPYEPKHFTAHEWDTVRLLVDVIIPKDDRSGSATDAGVPEFMDFMLGDDPDLEMPIRGGLAWLDHECDDRWSKTFVACSDAERTALVDDIAWPKQAKPQYAAGVAFFNGFRDLTASGFFSSKLGVQDLRYIGNTFVAEWKGCPPEALDKLGVRYTD
;
A
#
# COMPACT_ATOMS: atom_id res chain seq x y z
N MET A 1 -31.95 -28.86 27.97
CA MET A 1 -31.92 -27.91 26.84
C MET A 1 -30.47 -27.62 26.51
N SER A 2 -29.95 -28.21 25.42
CA SER A 2 -28.53 -28.12 25.08
C SER A 2 -28.21 -26.74 24.51
N ALA A 3 -27.25 -26.03 25.11
CA ALA A 3 -26.85 -24.69 24.69
C ALA A 3 -26.30 -24.74 23.26
N ILE A 4 -26.90 -23.96 22.37
CA ILE A 4 -26.45 -23.86 20.97
C ILE A 4 -25.03 -23.26 20.98
N ASN A 5 -24.06 -24.07 20.56
CA ASN A 5 -22.70 -23.60 20.37
C ASN A 5 -22.68 -22.57 19.22
N ARG A 6 -22.01 -21.44 19.44
CA ARG A 6 -21.86 -20.31 18.48
C ARG A 6 -21.55 -20.78 17.05
N ARG A 7 -20.77 -21.87 16.90
CA ARG A 7 -20.44 -22.46 15.60
C ARG A 7 -21.65 -23.08 14.86
N LYS A 8 -22.59 -23.70 15.58
CA LYS A 8 -23.83 -24.24 14.99
C LYS A 8 -24.81 -23.13 14.60
N ALA A 9 -24.81 -22.01 15.32
CA ALA A 9 -25.63 -20.86 14.95
C ALA A 9 -25.22 -20.25 13.60
N VAL A 10 -23.91 -20.20 13.32
CA VAL A 10 -23.38 -19.66 12.06
C VAL A 10 -23.60 -20.60 10.87
N GLN A 11 -23.51 -21.92 11.06
CA GLN A 11 -23.76 -22.87 9.97
C GLN A 11 -25.21 -22.89 9.49
N ILE A 12 -26.17 -22.67 10.39
CA ILE A 12 -27.60 -22.58 10.03
C ILE A 12 -27.89 -21.33 9.18
N LEU A 13 -27.10 -20.27 9.32
CA LEU A 13 -27.19 -19.06 8.50
C LEU A 13 -26.70 -19.25 7.04
N ALA A 14 -25.90 -20.28 6.77
CA ALA A 14 -25.27 -20.49 5.46
C ALA A 14 -26.12 -21.34 4.47
N THR A 15 -27.16 -22.04 4.94
CA THR A 15 -27.93 -23.01 4.13
C THR A 15 -29.34 -22.53 3.75
N VAL A 16 -29.71 -21.29 4.06
CA VAL A 16 -31.02 -20.73 3.71
C VAL A 16 -30.91 -19.97 2.38
N PRO A 17 -31.85 -20.10 1.43
CA PRO A 17 -31.85 -19.29 0.22
C PRO A 17 -31.80 -17.81 0.61
N LEU A 18 -30.82 -17.08 0.08
CA LEU A 18 -30.49 -15.70 0.47
C LEU A 18 -31.68 -14.71 0.40
N ALA A 19 -32.80 -15.09 -0.22
CA ALA A 19 -34.01 -14.31 -0.32
C ALA A 19 -34.82 -14.18 0.98
N ALA A 20 -34.67 -15.08 1.97
CA ALA A 20 -35.46 -15.04 3.21
C ALA A 20 -34.67 -14.55 4.45
N ALA A 21 -33.34 -14.41 4.35
CA ALA A 21 -32.47 -14.09 5.49
C ALA A 21 -32.01 -12.61 5.55
N LEU A 22 -32.25 -11.83 4.50
CA LEU A 22 -32.00 -10.39 4.52
C LEU A 22 -33.29 -9.68 4.97
N ARG A 23 -33.19 -8.88 6.04
CA ARG A 23 -34.28 -8.04 6.56
C ARG A 23 -34.82 -7.03 5.52
N TRP A 24 -34.17 -6.92 4.36
CA TRP A 24 -34.42 -5.90 3.35
C TRP A 24 -34.69 -6.52 1.97
N PRO A 25 -35.65 -5.96 1.20
CA PRO A 25 -35.94 -6.42 -0.15
C PRO A 25 -34.72 -6.23 -1.07
N PRO A 26 -34.46 -7.15 -2.03
CA PRO A 26 -33.29 -7.12 -2.90
C PRO A 26 -33.07 -5.78 -3.64
N GLU A 27 -34.15 -5.11 -4.03
CA GLU A 27 -34.07 -3.79 -4.69
C GLU A 27 -33.50 -2.70 -3.76
N SER A 28 -33.84 -2.72 -2.47
CA SER A 28 -33.27 -1.77 -1.51
C SER A 28 -31.78 -2.01 -1.26
N VAL A 29 -31.33 -3.27 -1.32
CA VAL A 29 -29.90 -3.61 -1.24
C VAL A 29 -29.17 -3.14 -2.50
N ARG A 30 -29.78 -3.30 -3.69
CA ARG A 30 -29.23 -2.81 -4.95
C ARG A 30 -29.15 -1.29 -5.01
N GLU A 31 -30.20 -0.62 -4.56
CA GLU A 31 -30.26 0.84 -4.48
C GLU A 31 -29.27 1.39 -3.44
N ALA A 32 -29.18 0.75 -2.27
CA ALA A 32 -28.15 1.09 -1.29
C ALA A 32 -26.74 0.89 -1.86
N ALA A 33 -26.48 -0.24 -2.55
CA ALA A 33 -25.21 -0.48 -3.21
C ALA A 33 -24.92 0.54 -4.32
N ALA A 34 -25.93 0.96 -5.10
CA ALA A 34 -25.79 2.00 -6.10
C ALA A 34 -25.44 3.36 -5.46
N ARG A 35 -26.15 3.75 -4.40
CA ARG A 35 -25.85 4.98 -3.65
C ARG A 35 -24.48 4.93 -2.97
N THR A 36 -24.07 3.79 -2.44
CA THR A 36 -22.72 3.61 -1.87
C THR A 36 -21.67 3.72 -2.96
N ARG A 37 -21.87 3.13 -4.14
CA ARG A 37 -20.96 3.32 -5.29
C ARG A 37 -20.88 4.78 -5.72
N ASP A 38 -22.02 5.46 -5.83
CA ASP A 38 -22.06 6.88 -6.19
C ASP A 38 -21.39 7.74 -5.12
N ALA A 39 -21.57 7.42 -3.84
CA ALA A 39 -20.92 8.14 -2.74
C ALA A 39 -19.42 7.89 -2.71
N LEU A 40 -18.96 6.66 -2.97
CA LEU A 40 -17.54 6.34 -3.11
C LEU A 40 -16.93 7.02 -4.35
N ALA A 41 -17.68 7.10 -5.45
CA ALA A 41 -17.26 7.80 -6.66
C ALA A 41 -17.24 9.33 -6.50
N ARG A 42 -18.03 9.86 -5.55
CA ARG A 42 -18.07 11.27 -5.15
C ARG A 42 -17.23 11.57 -3.92
N ALA A 43 -16.48 10.61 -3.40
CA ALA A 43 -15.66 10.81 -2.22
C ALA A 43 -14.76 12.03 -2.46
N ALA A 44 -14.77 12.96 -1.51
CA ALA A 44 -13.91 14.13 -1.59
C ALA A 44 -12.45 13.66 -1.70
N PRO A 45 -11.60 14.38 -2.46
CA PRO A 45 -10.17 14.12 -2.46
C PRO A 45 -9.65 14.07 -1.03
N TYR A 46 -8.73 13.17 -0.75
CA TYR A 46 -8.09 13.10 0.56
C TYR A 46 -7.31 14.40 0.82
N GLU A 47 -7.53 15.00 1.98
CA GLU A 47 -6.76 16.15 2.47
C GLU A 47 -5.69 15.66 3.46
N PRO A 48 -4.39 15.81 3.15
CA PRO A 48 -3.32 15.39 4.04
C PRO A 48 -3.28 16.25 5.31
N LYS A 49 -2.92 15.64 6.43
CA LYS A 49 -2.84 16.32 7.74
C LYS A 49 -1.43 16.77 8.08
N HIS A 50 -0.43 16.02 7.60
CA HIS A 50 0.99 16.21 7.96
C HIS A 50 1.82 16.76 6.79
N PHE A 51 1.23 16.85 5.59
CA PHE A 51 1.87 17.43 4.41
C PHE A 51 1.19 18.72 3.95
N THR A 52 1.99 19.67 3.49
CA THR A 52 1.52 20.78 2.66
C THR A 52 1.09 20.28 1.28
N ALA A 53 0.39 21.11 0.49
CA ALA A 53 -0.03 20.74 -0.86
C ALA A 53 1.16 20.33 -1.76
N HIS A 54 2.27 21.08 -1.69
CA HIS A 54 3.47 20.78 -2.48
C HIS A 54 4.19 19.51 -2.02
N GLU A 55 4.33 19.30 -0.71
CA GLU A 55 4.87 18.06 -0.16
C GLU A 55 3.99 16.86 -0.55
N TRP A 56 2.67 17.02 -0.55
CA TRP A 56 1.72 15.98 -0.96
C TRP A 56 1.89 15.58 -2.42
N ASP A 57 1.99 16.55 -3.33
CA ASP A 57 2.26 16.30 -4.74
C ASP A 57 3.61 15.58 -4.94
N THR A 58 4.63 15.99 -4.19
CA THR A 58 5.96 15.36 -4.20
C THR A 58 5.90 13.92 -3.70
N VAL A 59 5.20 13.64 -2.59
CA VAL A 59 5.00 12.29 -2.03
C VAL A 59 4.31 11.41 -3.06
N ARG A 60 3.18 11.84 -3.62
CA ARG A 60 2.41 11.08 -4.62
C ARG A 60 3.24 10.72 -5.83
N LEU A 61 4.07 11.65 -6.31
CA LEU A 61 4.96 11.40 -7.43
C LEU A 61 6.08 10.41 -7.04
N LEU A 62 6.74 10.65 -5.91
CA LEU A 62 7.90 9.86 -5.49
C LEU A 62 7.56 8.40 -5.18
N VAL A 63 6.40 8.13 -4.55
CA VAL A 63 5.99 6.75 -4.28
C VAL A 63 5.76 5.95 -5.57
N ASP A 64 5.27 6.60 -6.64
CA ASP A 64 5.05 5.97 -7.94
C ASP A 64 6.35 5.80 -8.74
N VAL A 65 7.36 6.64 -8.49
CA VAL A 65 8.73 6.40 -8.99
C VAL A 65 9.31 5.13 -8.36
N ILE A 66 9.01 4.87 -7.08
CA ILE A 66 9.56 3.74 -6.32
C ILE A 66 8.83 2.43 -6.65
N ILE A 67 7.49 2.44 -6.67
CA ILE A 67 6.66 1.31 -7.11
C ILE A 67 5.70 1.81 -8.19
N PRO A 68 6.14 1.79 -9.46
CA PRO A 68 5.31 2.20 -10.58
C PRO A 68 4.23 1.16 -10.86
N LYS A 69 3.20 1.58 -11.58
CA LYS A 69 2.22 0.67 -12.16
C LYS A 69 2.88 -0.25 -13.18
N ASP A 70 2.54 -1.54 -13.13
CA ASP A 70 3.00 -2.55 -14.09
C ASP A 70 1.83 -3.39 -14.62
N ASP A 71 2.14 -4.44 -15.39
CA ASP A 71 1.11 -5.32 -15.98
C ASP A 71 0.41 -6.21 -14.94
N ARG A 72 1.00 -6.37 -13.75
CA ARG A 72 0.53 -7.29 -12.71
C ARG A 72 -0.24 -6.57 -11.60
N SER A 73 0.15 -5.34 -11.31
CA SER A 73 -0.25 -4.54 -10.17
C SER A 73 -0.42 -3.06 -10.53
N GLY A 74 -1.26 -2.35 -9.76
CA GLY A 74 -1.32 -0.88 -9.84
C GLY A 74 -0.09 -0.22 -9.22
N SER A 75 -0.04 1.11 -9.26
CA SER A 75 1.02 1.90 -8.63
C SER A 75 0.91 1.96 -7.10
N ALA A 76 1.92 2.55 -6.45
CA ALA A 76 1.85 2.91 -5.03
C ALA A 76 0.67 3.83 -4.71
N THR A 77 0.36 4.80 -5.56
CA THR A 77 -0.82 5.64 -5.43
C THR A 77 -2.12 4.85 -5.57
N ASP A 78 -2.23 3.90 -6.53
CA ASP A 78 -3.39 3.00 -6.65
C ASP A 78 -3.60 2.15 -5.39
N ALA A 79 -2.52 1.85 -4.65
CA ALA A 79 -2.54 1.10 -3.40
C ALA A 79 -2.84 1.94 -2.15
N GLY A 80 -2.96 3.27 -2.27
CA GLY A 80 -3.23 4.19 -1.15
C GLY A 80 -2.00 4.45 -0.26
N VAL A 81 -0.80 4.33 -0.81
CA VAL A 81 0.46 4.53 -0.06
C VAL A 81 0.64 5.96 0.47
N PRO A 82 0.34 7.04 -0.28
CA PRO A 82 0.44 8.40 0.26
C PRO A 82 -0.41 8.62 1.52
N GLU A 83 -1.65 8.12 1.52
CA GLU A 83 -2.57 8.24 2.64
C GLU A 83 -2.10 7.40 3.83
N PHE A 84 -1.50 6.23 3.58
CA PHE A 84 -0.82 5.44 4.60
C PHE A 84 0.38 6.20 5.19
N MET A 85 1.18 6.88 4.37
CA MET A 85 2.30 7.68 4.87
C MET A 85 1.82 8.84 5.76
N ASP A 86 0.81 9.60 5.34
CA ASP A 86 0.24 10.68 6.17
C ASP A 86 -0.28 10.15 7.51
N PHE A 87 -0.91 8.97 7.51
CA PHE A 87 -1.30 8.29 8.74
C PHE A 87 -0.08 7.92 9.62
N MET A 88 0.97 7.35 9.03
CA MET A 88 2.18 6.96 9.77
C MET A 88 2.92 8.14 10.38
N LEU A 89 2.92 9.32 9.75
CA LEU A 89 3.48 10.54 10.34
C LEU A 89 2.73 10.96 11.61
N GLY A 90 1.43 10.66 11.71
CA GLY A 90 0.63 10.89 12.91
C GLY A 90 0.81 9.82 13.99
N ASP A 91 1.15 8.59 13.61
CA ASP A 91 1.35 7.45 14.52
C ASP A 91 2.77 7.40 15.10
N ASP A 92 3.77 7.73 14.28
CA ASP A 92 5.18 7.80 14.66
C ASP A 92 5.74 9.22 14.37
N PRO A 93 5.75 10.11 15.39
CA PRO A 93 6.25 11.47 15.23
C PRO A 93 7.73 11.57 14.82
N ASP A 94 8.53 10.53 15.07
CA ASP A 94 9.95 10.52 14.70
C ASP A 94 10.14 10.44 13.16
N LEU A 95 9.08 10.11 12.41
CA LEU A 95 9.08 10.09 10.94
C LEU A 95 8.92 11.48 10.31
N GLU A 96 8.31 12.45 10.99
CA GLU A 96 7.92 13.71 10.36
C GLU A 96 9.15 14.50 9.87
N MET A 97 10.13 14.71 10.76
CA MET A 97 11.34 15.45 10.44
C MET A 97 12.17 14.83 9.30
N PRO A 98 12.53 13.53 9.31
CA PRO A 98 13.31 12.94 8.23
C PRO A 98 12.57 12.93 6.90
N ILE A 99 11.25 12.71 6.89
CA ILE A 99 10.47 12.71 5.64
C ILE A 99 10.39 14.12 5.06
N ARG A 100 9.94 15.10 5.84
CA ARG A 100 9.77 16.47 5.34
C ARG A 100 11.10 17.14 5.00
N GLY A 101 12.12 16.89 5.80
CA GLY A 101 13.49 17.35 5.51
C GLY A 101 14.03 16.78 4.20
N GLY A 102 13.74 15.52 3.90
CA GLY A 102 14.14 14.89 2.64
C GLY A 102 13.33 15.35 1.43
N LEU A 103 12.04 15.64 1.58
CA LEU A 103 11.25 16.28 0.52
C LEU A 103 11.83 17.65 0.15
N ALA A 104 12.17 18.47 1.15
CA ALA A 104 12.84 19.75 0.92
C ALA A 104 14.23 19.59 0.28
N TRP A 105 14.97 18.54 0.65
CA TRP A 105 16.25 18.22 0.03
C TRP A 105 16.12 17.92 -1.47
N LEU A 106 15.08 17.18 -1.88
CA LEU A 106 14.81 16.92 -3.31
C LEU A 106 14.57 18.22 -4.08
N ASP A 107 13.78 19.14 -3.53
CA ASP A 107 13.53 20.42 -4.19
C ASP A 107 14.79 21.28 -4.29
N HIS A 108 15.62 21.32 -3.24
CA HIS A 108 16.87 22.07 -3.27
C HIS A 108 17.84 21.53 -4.32
N GLU A 109 18.00 20.20 -4.40
CA GLU A 109 18.88 19.59 -5.40
C GLU A 109 18.36 19.79 -6.83
N CYS A 110 17.04 19.79 -7.02
CA CYS A 110 16.45 20.13 -8.32
C CYS A 110 16.62 21.61 -8.67
N ASP A 111 16.50 22.51 -7.71
CA ASP A 111 16.68 23.95 -7.92
C ASP A 111 18.13 24.29 -8.29
N ASP A 112 19.09 23.72 -7.57
CA ASP A 112 20.51 23.90 -7.86
C ASP A 112 20.91 23.41 -9.26
N ARG A 113 20.31 22.31 -9.72
CA ARG A 113 20.67 21.67 -11.00
C ARG A 113 19.90 22.23 -12.18
N TRP A 114 18.64 22.57 -11.99
CA TRP A 114 17.69 22.86 -13.08
C TRP A 114 16.77 24.04 -12.81
N SER A 115 16.88 24.72 -11.67
CA SER A 115 16.03 25.84 -11.25
C SER A 115 14.54 25.49 -11.24
N LYS A 116 14.22 24.30 -10.74
CA LYS A 116 12.88 23.71 -10.67
C LYS A 116 12.70 22.99 -9.34
N THR A 117 11.46 22.90 -8.87
CA THR A 117 11.09 21.93 -7.83
C THR A 117 11.08 20.51 -8.40
N PHE A 118 11.14 19.49 -7.55
CA PHE A 118 11.12 18.08 -7.97
C PHE A 118 9.86 17.72 -8.80
N VAL A 119 8.71 18.28 -8.44
CA VAL A 119 7.46 18.10 -9.18
C VAL A 119 7.51 18.78 -10.56
N ALA A 120 8.19 19.92 -10.67
CA ALA A 120 8.33 20.66 -11.93
C ALA A 120 9.43 20.10 -12.87
N CYS A 121 10.33 19.27 -12.36
CA CYS A 121 11.32 18.56 -13.18
C CYS A 121 10.65 17.66 -14.24
N SER A 122 11.38 17.38 -15.32
CA SER A 122 11.04 16.33 -16.27
C SER A 122 11.34 14.95 -15.68
N ASP A 123 10.79 13.90 -16.28
CA ASP A 123 11.04 12.52 -15.83
C ASP A 123 12.53 12.15 -15.89
N ALA A 124 13.25 12.64 -16.89
CA ALA A 124 14.69 12.43 -17.02
C ALA A 124 15.48 13.13 -15.90
N GLU A 125 15.12 14.36 -15.55
CA GLU A 125 15.74 15.12 -14.45
C GLU A 125 15.46 14.44 -13.09
N ARG A 126 14.21 14.03 -12.84
CA ARG A 126 13.84 13.27 -11.64
C ARG A 126 14.60 11.96 -11.52
N THR A 127 14.64 11.18 -12.61
CA THR A 127 15.33 9.88 -12.64
C THR A 127 16.82 10.07 -12.36
N ALA A 128 17.46 11.08 -12.96
CA ALA A 128 18.86 11.37 -12.71
C ALA A 128 19.14 11.70 -11.22
N LEU A 129 18.28 12.49 -10.56
CA LEU A 129 18.44 12.78 -9.14
C LEU A 129 18.19 11.53 -8.26
N VAL A 130 17.15 10.75 -8.57
CA VAL A 130 16.81 9.54 -7.80
C VAL A 130 17.90 8.47 -7.95
N ASP A 131 18.46 8.30 -9.14
CA ASP A 131 19.56 7.34 -9.40
C ASP A 131 20.82 7.65 -8.57
N ASP A 132 21.11 8.95 -8.35
CA ASP A 132 22.25 9.39 -7.52
C ASP A 132 22.12 8.97 -6.05
N ILE A 133 20.90 8.72 -5.55
CA ILE A 133 20.61 8.44 -4.13
C ILE A 133 20.01 7.04 -3.87
N ALA A 134 19.54 6.35 -4.90
CA ALA A 134 18.87 5.06 -4.80
C ALA A 134 19.79 3.91 -4.35
N TRP A 135 21.10 4.06 -4.56
CA TRP A 135 22.10 3.01 -4.39
C TRP A 135 23.19 3.41 -3.38
N PRO A 136 23.03 3.11 -2.08
CA PRO A 136 23.93 3.60 -1.04
C PRO A 136 25.42 3.26 -1.24
N LYS A 137 25.71 2.13 -1.89
CA LYS A 137 27.09 1.69 -2.17
C LYS A 137 27.75 2.43 -3.34
N GLN A 138 26.97 3.11 -4.18
CA GLN A 138 27.42 3.81 -5.38
C GLN A 138 27.27 5.33 -5.26
N ALA A 139 26.39 5.79 -4.36
CA ALA A 139 26.12 7.20 -4.12
C ALA A 139 27.37 7.96 -3.68
N LYS A 140 27.49 9.20 -4.16
CA LYS A 140 28.61 10.07 -3.78
C LYS A 140 28.45 10.52 -2.32
N PRO A 141 29.54 10.67 -1.54
CA PRO A 141 29.44 11.02 -0.12
C PRO A 141 28.67 12.30 0.18
N GLN A 142 28.67 13.29 -0.72
CA GLN A 142 27.91 14.53 -0.54
C GLN A 142 26.39 14.31 -0.52
N TYR A 143 25.89 13.22 -1.09
CA TYR A 143 24.46 12.90 -1.13
C TYR A 143 24.01 12.03 0.04
N ALA A 144 24.82 11.88 1.09
CA ALA A 144 24.51 11.01 2.24
C ALA A 144 23.13 11.31 2.87
N ALA A 145 22.73 12.59 2.96
CA ALA A 145 21.42 12.99 3.47
C ALA A 145 20.27 12.50 2.56
N GLY A 146 20.38 12.74 1.24
CA GLY A 146 19.41 12.26 0.26
C GLY A 146 19.31 10.74 0.21
N VAL A 147 20.44 10.03 0.35
CA VAL A 147 20.48 8.56 0.45
C VAL A 147 19.74 8.06 1.69
N ALA A 148 20.00 8.67 2.86
CA ALA A 148 19.33 8.30 4.10
C ALA A 148 17.81 8.50 4.00
N PHE A 149 17.39 9.65 3.49
CA PHE A 149 15.99 9.94 3.21
C PHE A 149 15.37 8.92 2.24
N PHE A 150 15.97 8.71 1.07
CA PHE A 150 15.39 7.87 0.03
C PHE A 150 15.28 6.41 0.47
N ASN A 151 16.24 5.90 1.26
CA ASN A 151 16.12 4.56 1.84
C ASN A 151 14.90 4.45 2.77
N GLY A 152 14.75 5.36 3.73
CA GLY A 152 13.62 5.35 4.64
C GLY A 152 12.28 5.54 3.91
N PHE A 153 12.23 6.45 2.96
CA PHE A 153 11.04 6.71 2.15
C PHE A 153 10.67 5.48 1.30
N ARG A 154 11.64 4.82 0.64
CA ARG A 154 11.42 3.58 -0.11
C ARG A 154 10.93 2.44 0.77
N ASP A 155 11.49 2.27 1.95
CA ASP A 155 11.09 1.22 2.89
C ASP A 155 9.65 1.45 3.37
N LEU A 156 9.28 2.71 3.61
CA LEU A 156 7.90 3.09 3.97
C LEU A 156 6.93 2.91 2.78
N THR A 157 7.34 3.23 1.54
CA THR A 157 6.56 2.96 0.33
C THR A 157 6.29 1.46 0.17
N ALA A 158 7.33 0.63 0.29
CA ALA A 158 7.20 -0.82 0.18
C ALA A 158 6.31 -1.39 1.29
N SER A 159 6.44 -0.88 2.52
CA SER A 159 5.60 -1.28 3.65
C SER A 159 4.12 -0.96 3.42
N GLY A 160 3.82 0.24 2.93
CA GLY A 160 2.45 0.63 2.56
C GLY A 160 1.90 -0.21 1.41
N PHE A 161 2.69 -0.42 0.35
CA PHE A 161 2.24 -1.16 -0.82
C PHE A 161 1.98 -2.64 -0.51
N PHE A 162 2.93 -3.35 0.10
CA PHE A 162 2.82 -4.79 0.34
C PHE A 162 1.93 -5.17 1.53
N SER A 163 1.51 -4.20 2.35
CA SER A 163 0.43 -4.37 3.33
C SER A 163 -0.96 -4.08 2.76
N SER A 164 -1.05 -3.39 1.62
CA SER A 164 -2.31 -3.14 0.93
C SER A 164 -2.88 -4.41 0.30
N LYS A 165 -4.19 -4.39 0.00
CA LYS A 165 -4.85 -5.47 -0.76
C LYS A 165 -4.15 -5.71 -2.11
N LEU A 166 -3.73 -4.63 -2.77
CA LEU A 166 -3.11 -4.67 -4.10
C LEU A 166 -1.73 -5.36 -4.02
N GLY A 167 -0.88 -4.97 -3.08
CA GLY A 167 0.43 -5.60 -2.89
C GLY A 167 0.35 -7.04 -2.37
N VAL A 168 -0.61 -7.38 -1.50
CA VAL A 168 -0.85 -8.78 -1.08
C VAL A 168 -1.21 -9.68 -2.26
N GLN A 169 -2.03 -9.16 -3.19
CA GLN A 169 -2.38 -9.86 -4.42
C GLN A 169 -1.18 -9.99 -5.37
N ASP A 170 -0.36 -8.94 -5.46
CA ASP A 170 0.87 -8.93 -6.26
C ASP A 170 1.87 -10.01 -5.82
N LEU A 171 2.06 -10.15 -4.50
CA LEU A 171 2.86 -11.20 -3.87
C LEU A 171 2.27 -12.61 -4.04
N ARG A 172 1.01 -12.70 -4.49
CA ARG A 172 0.21 -13.94 -4.50
C ARG A 172 0.17 -14.59 -3.11
N TYR A 173 0.15 -13.77 -2.08
CA TYR A 173 0.16 -14.24 -0.70
C TYR A 173 -1.19 -14.84 -0.35
N ILE A 174 -1.20 -16.11 0.03
CA ILE A 174 -2.41 -16.87 0.41
C ILE A 174 -2.49 -17.18 1.91
N GLY A 175 -1.51 -16.77 2.72
CA GLY A 175 -1.45 -17.12 4.14
C GLY A 175 -2.56 -16.51 5.01
N ASN A 176 -3.24 -15.46 4.52
CA ASN A 176 -4.43 -14.88 5.14
C ASN A 176 -5.74 -15.50 4.61
N THR A 177 -5.67 -16.51 3.73
CA THR A 177 -6.85 -17.22 3.22
C THR A 177 -7.28 -18.28 4.21
N PHE A 178 -8.52 -18.20 4.67
CA PHE A 178 -9.10 -19.23 5.50
C PHE A 178 -9.16 -20.57 4.74
N VAL A 179 -8.69 -21.63 5.38
CA VAL A 179 -8.89 -23.01 4.90
C VAL A 179 -9.65 -23.81 5.96
N ALA A 180 -10.60 -24.64 5.52
CA ALA A 180 -11.35 -25.52 6.43
C ALA A 180 -10.48 -26.64 7.00
N GLU A 181 -9.50 -27.08 6.21
CA GLU A 181 -8.51 -28.09 6.56
C GLU A 181 -7.16 -27.65 5.99
N TRP A 182 -6.11 -27.71 6.81
CA TRP A 182 -4.75 -27.42 6.39
C TRP A 182 -4.13 -28.69 5.78
N LYS A 183 -3.88 -28.68 4.47
CA LYS A 183 -3.30 -29.83 3.73
C LYS A 183 -1.77 -29.87 3.76
N GLY A 184 -1.13 -29.01 4.55
CA GLY A 184 0.33 -28.91 4.58
C GLY A 184 0.92 -28.13 3.41
N CYS A 185 2.25 -28.14 3.34
CA CYS A 185 3.03 -27.56 2.26
C CYS A 185 2.82 -28.33 0.95
N PRO A 186 2.89 -27.67 -0.22
CA PRO A 186 2.85 -28.34 -1.51
C PRO A 186 3.93 -29.44 -1.63
N PRO A 187 3.63 -30.58 -2.28
CA PRO A 187 4.60 -31.67 -2.45
C PRO A 187 5.94 -31.22 -3.06
N GLU A 188 5.89 -30.34 -4.05
CA GLU A 188 7.09 -29.76 -4.68
C GLU A 188 8.02 -29.02 -3.69
N ALA A 189 7.46 -28.40 -2.65
CA ALA A 189 8.24 -27.71 -1.63
C ALA A 189 8.85 -28.71 -0.63
N LEU A 190 8.09 -29.75 -0.26
CA LEU A 190 8.56 -30.84 0.59
C LEU A 190 9.71 -31.62 -0.06
N ASP A 191 9.56 -31.95 -1.35
CA ASP A 191 10.58 -32.65 -2.13
C ASP A 191 11.86 -31.83 -2.26
N LYS A 192 11.74 -30.53 -2.54
CA LYS A 192 12.90 -29.61 -2.60
C LYS A 192 13.66 -29.55 -1.27
N LEU A 193 12.95 -29.64 -0.15
CA LEU A 193 13.54 -29.58 1.20
C LEU A 193 13.96 -30.97 1.73
N GLY A 194 13.59 -32.06 1.06
CA GLY A 194 13.88 -33.43 1.51
C GLY A 194 13.14 -33.84 2.78
N VAL A 195 12.02 -33.17 3.09
CA VAL A 195 11.22 -33.43 4.30
C VAL A 195 9.87 -34.01 3.94
N ARG A 196 9.25 -34.75 4.88
CA ARG A 196 7.91 -35.33 4.73
C ARG A 196 7.16 -35.17 6.04
N TYR A 197 5.83 -35.09 5.98
CA TYR A 197 5.01 -35.23 7.17
C TYR A 197 5.14 -36.67 7.70
N THR A 198 5.30 -36.83 9.00
CA THR A 198 5.21 -38.12 9.68
C THR A 198 3.75 -38.52 9.80
N ASP A 199 3.44 -39.78 9.52
CA ASP A 199 2.10 -40.37 9.68
C ASP A 199 1.56 -40.24 11.12
#